data_AF-A0A3C0N6K7-F1
#
_entry.id   AF-A0A3C0N6K7-F1
#
_cell.length_a   1.000
_cell.length_b   1.000
_cell.length_c   1.000
_cell.angle_alpha   90.00
_cell.angle_beta   90.00
_cell.angle_gamma   90.00
#
_symmetry.space_group_name_H-M   'P 1'
#
loop_
_entity.id
_entity.type
_entity.pdbx_description
1 polymer ?
#
loop_
_entity_poly.entity_id
_entity_poly.type
_entity_poly.pdbx_seq_one_letter_code
_entity_poly.pdbx_strand_id
1 'polypeptide(L)'
;MNATERIAAYAATVLKPNISGNTWTQASWALLRVVAGLVMIHNGLDKLANIQSFADAYVSVIGLPFPIFFSYCAAFTELIGAPLLALGFLTRTAAAGLFSTMLVAMYHHVLVAGLSIPYLELSMLYAACFQLFLVNGGGQYSVDSLLSNQLNSFATGSMLNSIANQREQQVESLETSFQASEKESTKATK
;
A
#
# COMPACT_ATOMS: atom_id res chain seq x y z
N MET A 1 -0.15 24.45 -6.42
CA MET A 1 0.03 23.05 -6.84
C MET A 1 -0.96 22.72 -7.93
N ASN A 2 -0.48 22.17 -9.05
CA ASN A 2 -1.35 21.64 -10.11
C ASN A 2 -1.95 20.27 -9.70
N ALA A 3 -2.92 19.76 -10.47
CA ALA A 3 -3.64 18.53 -10.12
C ALA A 3 -2.71 17.30 -10.02
N THR A 4 -1.70 17.21 -10.88
CA THR A 4 -0.70 16.14 -10.91
C THR A 4 0.16 16.08 -9.65
N GLU A 5 0.59 17.22 -9.12
CA GLU A 5 1.36 17.29 -7.87
C GLU A 5 0.53 16.86 -6.66
N ARG A 6 -0.74 17.24 -6.63
CA ARG A 6 -1.67 16.82 -5.58
C ARG A 6 -1.85 15.31 -5.60
N ILE A 7 -2.09 14.74 -6.78
CA ILE A 7 -2.23 13.28 -6.95
C ILE A 7 -0.94 12.56 -6.51
N ALA A 8 0.23 13.04 -6.91
CA ALA A 8 1.51 12.47 -6.50
C ALA A 8 1.70 12.51 -4.97
N ALA A 9 1.37 13.63 -4.32
CA ALA A 9 1.46 13.77 -2.87
C ALA A 9 0.48 12.84 -2.12
N TYR A 10 -0.76 12.71 -2.62
CA TYR A 10 -1.72 11.76 -2.05
C TYR A 10 -1.27 10.32 -2.24
N ALA A 11 -0.80 9.94 -3.43
CA ALA A 11 -0.28 8.60 -3.71
C ALA A 11 0.92 8.27 -2.80
N ALA A 12 1.86 9.22 -2.63
CA ALA A 12 2.98 9.06 -1.71
C ALA A 12 2.53 8.84 -0.26
N THR A 13 1.50 9.57 0.18
CA THR A 13 0.94 9.43 1.53
C THR A 13 0.29 8.06 1.73
N VAL A 14 -0.42 7.55 0.73
CA VAL A 14 -1.08 6.23 0.78
C VAL A 14 -0.07 5.08 0.80
N LEU A 15 1.08 5.23 0.13
CA LEU A 15 2.14 4.22 0.09
C LEU A 15 3.08 4.26 1.31
N LYS A 16 3.13 5.40 2.01
CA LYS A 16 4.04 5.60 3.13
C LYS A 16 3.76 4.58 4.25
N PRO A 17 4.78 3.85 4.74
CA PRO A 17 4.62 2.95 5.87
C PRO A 17 4.47 3.73 7.19
N ASN A 18 3.73 3.16 8.14
CA ASN A 18 3.55 3.74 9.47
C ASN A 18 4.70 3.39 10.43
N ILE A 19 5.48 2.37 10.09
CA ILE A 19 6.60 1.91 10.90
C ILE A 19 7.92 2.58 10.47
N SER A 20 8.52 3.33 11.39
CA SER A 20 9.88 3.87 11.27
C SER A 20 10.70 3.38 12.46
N GLY A 21 11.88 2.82 12.20
CA GLY A 21 12.74 2.24 13.21
C GLY A 21 14.16 2.12 12.70
N ASN A 22 15.06 1.57 13.51
CA ASN A 22 16.43 1.33 13.08
C ASN A 22 16.48 0.27 11.95
N THR A 23 17.65 0.13 11.33
CA THR A 23 17.91 -0.83 10.25
C THR A 23 17.49 -2.26 10.61
N TRP A 24 17.69 -2.68 11.87
CA TRP A 24 17.34 -4.02 12.34
C TRP A 24 15.83 -4.25 12.36
N THR A 25 15.06 -3.32 12.91
CA THR A 25 13.59 -3.40 12.89
C THR A 25 13.07 -3.48 11.45
N GLN A 26 13.64 -2.68 10.54
CA GLN A 26 13.24 -2.67 9.14
C GLN A 26 13.62 -3.97 8.42
N ALA A 27 14.79 -4.53 8.73
CA ALA A 27 15.24 -5.81 8.20
C ALA A 27 14.35 -6.96 8.68
N SER A 28 14.01 -6.99 9.97
CA SER A 28 13.07 -7.98 10.54
C SER A 28 11.67 -7.86 9.92
N TRP A 29 11.18 -6.63 9.72
CA TRP A 29 9.89 -6.38 9.07
C TRP A 29 9.87 -6.90 7.63
N ALA A 30 10.94 -6.63 6.87
CA ALA A 30 11.08 -7.12 5.50
C ALA A 30 11.22 -8.64 5.44
N LEU A 31 11.96 -9.25 6.36
CA LEU A 31 12.10 -10.70 6.45
C LEU A 31 10.74 -11.36 6.72
N LEU A 32 10.01 -10.88 7.73
CA LEU A 32 8.66 -11.39 8.04
C LEU A 32 7.75 -11.30 6.81
N ARG A 33 7.79 -10.16 6.12
CA ARG A 33 6.99 -9.92 4.92
C ARG A 33 7.33 -10.88 3.78
N VAL A 34 8.61 -11.05 3.49
CA VAL A 34 9.08 -11.92 2.41
C VAL A 34 8.74 -13.38 2.72
N VAL A 35 8.99 -13.84 3.94
CA VAL A 35 8.69 -15.22 4.35
C VAL A 35 7.18 -15.48 4.33
N ALA A 36 6.39 -14.61 4.97
CA ALA A 36 4.94 -14.76 5.01
C ALA A 36 4.31 -14.74 3.61
N GLY A 37 4.82 -13.86 2.72
CA GLY A 37 4.40 -13.83 1.32
C GLY A 37 4.82 -15.10 0.58
N LEU A 38 6.10 -15.45 0.54
CA LEU A 38 6.58 -16.59 -0.25
C LEU A 38 5.96 -17.93 0.15
N VAL A 39 5.80 -18.18 1.45
CA VAL A 39 5.17 -19.43 1.91
C VAL A 39 3.68 -19.43 1.53
N MET A 40 2.96 -18.31 1.61
CA MET A 40 1.55 -18.27 1.20
C MET A 40 1.28 -18.62 -0.28
N ILE A 41 2.31 -18.57 -1.15
CA ILE A 41 2.16 -18.97 -2.56
C ILE A 41 1.70 -20.42 -2.71
N HIS A 42 2.21 -21.34 -1.87
CA HIS A 42 1.84 -22.75 -1.99
C HIS A 42 0.34 -22.96 -1.72
N ASN A 43 -0.26 -22.22 -0.78
CA ASN A 43 -1.69 -22.30 -0.50
C ASN A 43 -2.56 -21.97 -1.72
N GLY A 44 -2.15 -20.98 -2.52
CA GLY A 44 -2.84 -20.62 -3.76
C GLY A 44 -2.69 -21.70 -4.83
N LEU A 45 -1.49 -22.28 -4.96
CA LEU A 45 -1.21 -23.36 -5.90
C LEU A 45 -1.97 -24.65 -5.54
N ASP A 46 -2.04 -25.00 -4.25
CA ASP A 46 -2.77 -26.16 -3.76
C ASP A 46 -4.26 -26.06 -4.08
N LYS A 47 -4.84 -24.85 -3.96
CA LYS A 47 -6.22 -24.57 -4.37
C LYS A 47 -6.43 -24.74 -5.87
N LEU A 48 -5.50 -24.25 -6.70
CA LEU A 48 -5.61 -24.36 -8.16
C LEU A 48 -5.37 -25.78 -8.66
N ALA A 49 -4.56 -26.58 -7.97
CA ALA A 49 -4.27 -27.96 -8.35
C ALA A 49 -5.54 -28.83 -8.40
N ASN A 50 -6.52 -28.56 -7.53
CA ASN A 50 -7.83 -29.20 -7.60
C ASN A 50 -8.94 -28.26 -7.11
N ILE A 51 -9.34 -27.33 -7.99
CA ILE A 51 -10.30 -26.29 -7.66
C ILE A 51 -11.69 -26.83 -7.30
N GLN A 52 -12.08 -27.96 -7.92
CA GLN A 52 -13.38 -28.60 -7.68
C GLN A 52 -13.41 -29.17 -6.27
N SER A 53 -12.38 -29.93 -5.88
CA SER A 53 -12.27 -30.46 -4.52
C SER A 53 -12.25 -29.35 -3.47
N PHE A 54 -11.51 -28.27 -3.70
CA PHE A 54 -11.50 -27.12 -2.78
C PHE A 54 -12.87 -26.45 -2.68
N ALA A 55 -13.58 -26.27 -3.81
CA ALA A 55 -14.92 -25.71 -3.82
C ALA A 55 -15.89 -26.56 -3.00
N ASP A 56 -15.87 -27.88 -3.19
CA ASP A 56 -16.78 -28.80 -2.52
C ASP A 56 -16.47 -28.93 -1.02
N ALA A 57 -15.20 -28.98 -0.64
CA ALA A 57 -14.76 -29.17 0.75
C ALA A 57 -14.74 -27.90 1.60
N TYR A 58 -14.53 -26.72 0.99
CA TYR A 58 -14.44 -25.46 1.71
C TYR A 58 -15.60 -24.53 1.39
N VAL A 59 -15.74 -24.12 0.13
CA VAL A 59 -16.62 -23.01 -0.25
C VAL A 59 -18.10 -23.39 -0.12
N SER A 60 -18.46 -24.62 -0.54
CA SER A 60 -19.81 -25.16 -0.38
C SER A 60 -20.19 -25.35 1.09
N VAL A 61 -19.24 -25.75 1.94
CA VAL A 61 -19.45 -25.93 3.39
C VAL A 61 -19.74 -24.59 4.08
N ILE A 62 -19.08 -23.52 3.65
CA ILE A 62 -19.34 -22.14 4.11
C ILE A 62 -20.71 -21.63 3.63
N GLY A 63 -21.27 -22.23 2.57
CA GLY A 63 -22.58 -21.87 2.02
C GLY A 63 -22.56 -20.70 1.04
N LEU A 64 -21.42 -20.39 0.43
CA LEU A 64 -21.34 -19.32 -0.58
C LEU A 64 -21.97 -19.78 -1.92
N PRO A 65 -22.72 -18.90 -2.61
CA PRO A 65 -23.22 -19.20 -3.95
C PRO A 65 -22.06 -19.28 -4.95
N PHE A 66 -22.18 -20.11 -5.98
CA PHE A 66 -21.12 -20.33 -6.99
C PHE A 66 -19.76 -20.77 -6.40
N PRO A 67 -19.67 -21.96 -5.78
CA PRO A 67 -18.48 -22.39 -5.05
C PRO A 67 -17.17 -22.32 -5.86
N ILE A 68 -17.23 -22.72 -7.13
CA ILE A 68 -16.07 -22.70 -8.05
C ILE A 68 -15.54 -21.29 -8.29
N PHE A 69 -16.43 -20.31 -8.43
CA PHE A 69 -16.02 -18.92 -8.65
C PHE A 69 -15.24 -18.37 -7.45
N PHE A 70 -15.79 -18.53 -6.25
CA PHE A 70 -15.11 -18.07 -5.03
C PHE A 70 -13.83 -18.86 -4.72
N SER A 71 -13.75 -20.13 -5.11
CA SER A 71 -12.50 -20.89 -5.06
C SER A 71 -11.40 -20.24 -5.90
N TYR A 72 -11.71 -19.82 -7.13
CA TYR A 72 -10.75 -19.08 -7.96
C TYR A 72 -10.41 -17.72 -7.36
N CYS A 73 -11.39 -16.99 -6.82
CA CYS A 73 -11.13 -15.73 -6.13
C CYS A 73 -10.14 -15.91 -4.96
N ALA A 74 -10.34 -16.91 -4.11
CA ALA A 74 -9.42 -17.20 -3.00
C ALA A 74 -8.02 -17.60 -3.52
N ALA A 75 -7.96 -18.50 -4.50
CA ALA A 75 -6.70 -18.99 -5.04
C ALA A 75 -5.87 -17.89 -5.73
N PHE A 76 -6.50 -17.06 -6.56
CA PHE A 76 -5.82 -15.94 -7.21
C PHE A 76 -5.47 -14.81 -6.24
N THR A 77 -6.30 -14.57 -5.22
CA THR A 77 -5.96 -13.60 -4.16
C THR A 77 -4.68 -14.02 -3.45
N GLU A 78 -4.52 -15.30 -3.16
CA GLU A 78 -3.30 -15.83 -2.57
C GLU A 78 -2.13 -15.80 -3.55
N LEU A 79 -2.32 -16.29 -4.79
CA LEU A 79 -1.25 -16.40 -5.78
C LEU A 79 -0.71 -15.04 -6.24
N ILE A 80 -1.55 -14.01 -6.29
CA ILE A 80 -1.17 -12.64 -6.68
C ILE A 80 -0.77 -11.83 -5.44
N GLY A 81 -1.59 -11.87 -4.38
CA GLY A 81 -1.36 -11.12 -3.17
C GLY A 81 -0.05 -11.50 -2.47
N ALA A 82 0.32 -12.78 -2.48
CA ALA A 82 1.53 -13.26 -1.82
C ALA A 82 2.83 -12.69 -2.41
N PRO A 83 3.10 -12.76 -3.74
CA PRO A 83 4.24 -12.08 -4.34
C PRO A 83 4.21 -10.56 -4.17
N LEU A 84 3.03 -9.94 -4.30
CA LEU A 84 2.89 -8.49 -4.09
C LEU A 84 3.27 -8.09 -2.67
N LEU A 85 2.82 -8.84 -1.67
CA LEU A 85 3.19 -8.64 -0.29
C LEU A 85 4.70 -8.87 -0.09
N ALA A 86 5.27 -9.95 -0.62
CA ALA A 86 6.69 -10.28 -0.46
C ALA A 86 7.61 -9.16 -0.98
N LEU A 87 7.29 -8.58 -2.14
CA LEU A 87 7.98 -7.42 -2.71
C LEU A 87 7.65 -6.12 -1.94
N GLY A 88 6.48 -6.08 -1.30
CA GLY A 88 5.81 -4.91 -0.75
C GLY A 88 5.51 -3.87 -1.81
N PHE A 89 4.84 -4.33 -2.85
CA PHE A 89 4.16 -3.49 -3.83
C PHE A 89 2.66 -3.55 -3.54
N LEU A 90 2.02 -2.39 -3.38
CA LEU A 90 0.64 -2.27 -2.90
C LEU A 90 0.39 -3.11 -1.64
N THR A 91 1.32 -3.03 -0.69
CA THR A 91 1.42 -3.91 0.48
C THR A 91 0.09 -3.98 1.25
N ARG A 92 -0.56 -2.84 1.48
CA ARG A 92 -1.84 -2.78 2.21
C ARG A 92 -2.95 -3.49 1.46
N THR A 93 -3.05 -3.30 0.15
CA THR A 93 -4.06 -3.95 -0.70
C THR A 93 -3.82 -5.45 -0.78
N ALA A 94 -2.57 -5.87 -1.00
CA ALA A 94 -2.19 -7.28 -1.01
C ALA A 94 -2.49 -7.95 0.34
N ALA A 95 -2.09 -7.30 1.44
CA ALA A 95 -2.37 -7.77 2.80
C ALA A 95 -3.87 -7.82 3.11
N ALA A 96 -4.68 -6.88 2.62
CA ALA A 96 -6.14 -6.92 2.80
C ALA A 96 -6.76 -8.16 2.18
N GLY A 97 -6.37 -8.50 0.94
CA GLY A 97 -6.85 -9.70 0.26
C GLY A 97 -6.43 -10.97 0.99
N LEU A 98 -5.14 -11.10 1.32
CA LEU A 98 -4.60 -12.25 2.03
C LEU A 98 -5.18 -12.40 3.44
N PHE A 99 -5.37 -11.30 4.16
CA PHE A 99 -6.04 -11.31 5.46
C PHE A 99 -7.48 -11.82 5.34
N SER A 100 -8.20 -11.37 4.31
CA SER A 100 -9.57 -11.82 4.05
C SER A 100 -9.66 -13.32 3.77
N THR A 101 -8.73 -13.90 2.99
CA THR A 101 -8.71 -15.36 2.76
C THR A 101 -8.44 -16.13 4.04
N MET A 102 -7.57 -15.64 4.92
CA MET A 102 -7.31 -16.26 6.21
C MET A 102 -8.52 -16.18 7.16
N LEU A 103 -9.27 -15.08 7.16
CA LEU A 103 -10.51 -14.97 7.94
C LEU A 103 -11.57 -15.98 7.47
N VAL A 104 -11.72 -16.16 6.15
CA VAL A 104 -12.64 -17.14 5.58
C VAL A 104 -12.19 -18.57 5.92
N ALA A 105 -10.88 -18.85 5.86
CA ALA A 105 -10.33 -20.14 6.27
C ALA A 105 -10.58 -20.42 7.76
N MET A 106 -10.35 -19.43 8.63
CA MET A 106 -10.65 -19.54 10.06
C MET A 106 -12.13 -19.82 10.30
N TYR A 107 -13.02 -19.12 9.59
CA TYR A 107 -14.47 -19.37 9.68
C TYR A 107 -14.82 -20.81 9.32
N HIS A 108 -14.29 -21.33 8.21
CA HIS A 108 -14.46 -22.73 7.83
C HIS A 108 -13.96 -23.70 8.90
N HIS A 109 -12.76 -23.48 9.44
CA HIS A 109 -12.20 -24.32 10.50
C HIS A 109 -13.09 -24.34 11.75
N VAL A 110 -13.64 -23.19 12.15
CA VAL A 110 -14.60 -23.13 13.27
C VAL A 110 -15.88 -23.91 12.95
N LEU A 111 -16.39 -23.84 11.72
CA LEU A 111 -17.60 -24.58 11.33
C LEU A 111 -17.39 -26.10 11.38
N VAL A 112 -16.25 -26.60 10.90
CA VAL A 112 -16.01 -28.05 10.76
C VAL A 112 -15.43 -28.68 12.02
N ALA A 113 -14.62 -27.95 12.79
CA ALA A 113 -13.86 -28.49 13.92
C ALA A 113 -14.04 -27.71 15.23
N GLY A 114 -14.89 -26.68 15.27
CA GLY A 114 -15.03 -25.80 16.44
C GLY A 114 -13.76 -25.00 16.72
N LEU A 115 -13.52 -24.62 17.98
CA LEU A 115 -12.32 -23.88 18.41
C LEU A 115 -11.10 -24.79 18.60
N SER A 116 -10.88 -25.71 17.66
CA SER A 116 -9.73 -26.61 17.69
C SER A 116 -8.45 -25.88 17.27
N ILE A 117 -7.55 -25.67 18.24
CA ILE A 117 -6.28 -24.94 18.02
C ILE A 117 -5.46 -25.51 16.86
N PRO A 118 -5.28 -26.85 16.71
CA PRO A 118 -4.51 -27.40 15.59
C PRO A 118 -5.06 -27.03 14.20
N TYR A 119 -6.37 -26.82 14.07
CA TYR A 119 -6.97 -26.37 12.81
C TYR A 119 -6.80 -24.87 12.62
N LEU A 120 -6.92 -24.08 13.69
CA LEU A 120 -6.90 -22.61 13.61
C LEU A 120 -5.51 -22.00 13.58
N GLU A 121 -4.51 -22.62 14.21
CA GLU A 121 -3.19 -22.07 14.47
C GLU A 121 -2.55 -21.43 13.24
N LEU A 122 -2.44 -22.18 12.13
CA LEU A 122 -1.76 -21.68 10.93
C LEU A 122 -2.50 -20.50 10.30
N SER A 123 -3.83 -20.60 10.17
CA SER A 123 -4.66 -19.52 9.63
C SER A 123 -4.65 -18.26 10.49
N MET A 124 -4.60 -18.41 11.83
CA MET A 124 -4.51 -17.31 12.77
C MET A 124 -3.15 -16.61 12.73
N LEU A 125 -2.05 -17.38 12.63
CA LEU A 125 -0.70 -16.81 12.51
C LEU A 125 -0.57 -16.01 11.21
N TYR A 126 -1.06 -16.55 10.09
CA TYR A 126 -1.08 -15.80 8.83
C TYR A 126 -1.97 -14.56 8.90
N ALA A 127 -3.18 -14.67 9.46
CA ALA A 127 -4.07 -13.53 9.65
C ALA A 127 -3.39 -12.42 10.48
N ALA A 128 -2.72 -12.79 11.58
CA ALA A 128 -1.99 -11.84 12.42
C ALA A 128 -0.86 -11.15 11.63
N CYS A 129 -0.06 -11.91 10.89
CA CYS A 129 0.99 -11.38 10.03
C CYS A 129 0.44 -10.41 8.96
N PHE A 130 -0.62 -10.80 8.25
CA PHE A 130 -1.19 -9.95 7.20
C PHE A 130 -1.87 -8.71 7.78
N GLN A 131 -2.51 -8.81 8.95
CA GLN A 131 -3.06 -7.66 9.64
C GLN A 131 -1.97 -6.63 10.00
N LEU A 132 -0.79 -7.08 10.42
CA LEU A 132 0.35 -6.19 10.67
C LEU A 132 0.71 -5.37 9.44
N PHE A 133 0.79 -5.99 8.26
CA PHE A 133 1.09 -5.30 7.00
C PHE A 133 -0.07 -4.46 6.47
N LEU A 134 -1.32 -4.88 6.71
CA LEU A 134 -2.52 -4.12 6.37
C LEU A 134 -2.54 -2.77 7.10
N VAL A 135 -2.23 -2.77 8.40
CA VAL A 135 -2.24 -1.57 9.23
C VAL A 135 -0.96 -0.74 9.04
N ASN A 136 0.21 -1.37 9.07
CA ASN A 136 1.48 -0.65 9.13
C ASN A 136 2.16 -0.42 7.77
N GLY A 137 1.73 -1.13 6.72
CA GLY A 137 2.35 -1.08 5.40
C GLY A 137 3.64 -1.90 5.29
N GLY A 138 4.35 -1.75 4.16
CA GLY A 138 5.47 -2.63 3.78
C GLY A 138 6.81 -2.39 4.48
N GLY A 139 6.92 -1.33 5.29
CA GLY A 139 8.20 -0.89 5.89
C GLY A 139 9.14 -0.19 4.90
N GLN A 140 10.33 0.17 5.34
CA GLN A 140 11.29 0.98 4.57
C GLN A 140 11.92 0.19 3.40
N TYR A 141 12.12 -1.12 3.55
CA TYR A 141 12.63 -2.01 2.51
C TYR A 141 11.50 -2.60 1.66
N SER A 142 10.60 -1.72 1.20
CA SER A 142 9.49 -2.07 0.32
C SER A 142 9.50 -1.26 -0.95
N VAL A 143 8.93 -1.83 -2.01
CA VAL A 143 8.70 -1.11 -3.26
C VAL A 143 7.81 0.11 -3.02
N ASP A 144 6.78 -0.01 -2.17
CA ASP A 144 5.92 1.12 -1.76
C ASP A 144 6.71 2.29 -1.16
N SER A 145 7.68 2.00 -0.27
CA SER A 145 8.55 3.03 0.31
C SER A 145 9.37 3.73 -0.77
N LEU A 146 9.97 2.96 -1.69
CA LEU A 146 10.73 3.51 -2.82
C LEU A 146 9.85 4.43 -3.69
N LEU A 147 8.65 3.99 -4.08
CA LEU A 147 7.73 4.83 -4.85
C LEU A 147 7.30 6.07 -4.07
N SER A 148 6.99 5.94 -2.78
CA SER A 148 6.57 7.07 -1.94
C SER A 148 7.66 8.15 -1.86
N ASN A 149 8.93 7.75 -1.77
CA ASN A 149 10.06 8.67 -1.72
C ASN A 149 10.28 9.39 -3.06
N GLN A 150 10.11 8.69 -4.18
CA GLN A 150 10.20 9.29 -5.52
C GLN A 150 9.06 10.29 -5.77
N LEU A 151 7.83 9.93 -5.41
CA LEU A 151 6.65 10.78 -5.56
C LEU A 151 6.72 12.04 -4.68
N ASN A 152 7.21 11.90 -3.44
CA ASN A 152 7.43 13.04 -2.54
C ASN A 152 8.52 13.98 -3.07
N SER A 153 9.62 13.44 -3.58
CA SER A 153 10.70 14.24 -4.19
C SER A 153 10.19 15.02 -5.40
N PHE A 154 9.39 14.38 -6.26
CA PHE A 154 8.76 15.04 -7.41
C PHE A 154 7.82 16.16 -7.00
N ALA A 155 6.89 15.90 -6.08
CA ALA A 155 5.93 16.88 -5.61
C ALA A 155 6.61 18.09 -4.92
N THR A 156 7.64 17.82 -4.10
CA THR A 156 8.39 18.86 -3.39
C THR A 156 9.23 19.70 -4.34
N GLY A 157 9.95 19.07 -5.28
CA GLY A 157 10.78 19.78 -6.27
C GLY A 157 9.95 20.70 -7.16
N SER A 158 8.79 20.22 -7.64
CA SER A 158 7.88 21.06 -8.44
C SER A 158 7.33 22.24 -7.64
N MET A 159 6.97 22.01 -6.36
CA MET A 159 6.50 23.08 -5.48
C MET A 159 7.59 24.14 -5.25
N LEU A 160 8.84 23.73 -5.00
CA LEU A 160 9.96 24.66 -4.80
C LEU A 160 10.21 25.52 -6.04
N ASN A 161 10.21 24.92 -7.23
CA ASN A 161 10.35 25.66 -8.49
C ASN A 161 9.20 26.66 -8.70
N SER A 162 7.97 26.27 -8.36
CA SER A 162 6.81 27.18 -8.46
C SER A 162 6.92 28.40 -7.53
N ILE A 163 7.49 28.21 -6.33
CA ILE A 163 7.72 29.29 -5.36
C ILE A 163 8.85 30.21 -5.85
N ALA A 164 9.95 29.65 -6.37
CA ALA A 164 11.06 30.44 -6.91
C ALA A 164 10.59 31.37 -8.04
N ASN A 165 9.84 30.84 -9.02
CA ASN A 165 9.31 31.62 -10.13
C ASN A 165 8.34 32.73 -9.66
N GLN A 166 7.50 32.46 -8.66
CA GLN A 166 6.62 33.48 -8.08
C GLN A 166 7.39 34.60 -7.38
N ARG A 167 8.51 34.28 -6.72
CA ARG A 167 9.37 35.28 -6.07
C ARG A 167 10.03 36.19 -7.09
N GLU A 168 10.54 35.63 -8.19
CA GLU A 168 11.13 36.41 -9.29
C GLU A 168 10.12 37.41 -9.88
N GLN A 169 8.89 36.95 -10.18
CA GLN A 169 7.82 37.82 -10.67
C GLN A 169 7.43 38.91 -9.67
N GLN A 170 7.40 38.60 -8.37
CA GLN A 170 7.13 39.60 -7.34
C GLN A 170 8.21 40.68 -7.31
N VAL A 171 9.50 40.30 -7.38
CA VAL A 171 10.61 41.25 -7.43
C VAL A 171 10.52 42.15 -8.66
N GLU A 172 10.26 41.58 -9.83
CA GLU A 172 10.10 42.36 -11.08
C GLU A 172 8.92 43.34 -11.01
N SER A 173 7.79 42.92 -10.43
CA SER A 173 6.63 43.79 -10.23
C SER A 173 6.92 44.94 -9.27
N LEU A 174 7.70 44.68 -8.22
CA LEU A 174 8.12 45.70 -7.25
C LEU A 174 9.07 46.69 -7.91
N GLU A 175 10.09 46.23 -8.63
CA GLU A 175 11.01 47.10 -9.38
C GLU A 175 10.27 48.00 -10.37
N THR A 176 9.29 47.44 -11.09
CA THR A 176 8.44 48.20 -12.01
C THR A 176 7.63 49.28 -11.28
N SER A 177 7.06 48.95 -10.12
CA SER A 177 6.30 49.90 -9.29
C SER A 177 7.17 51.01 -8.70
N PHE A 178 8.41 50.70 -8.29
CA PHE A 178 9.37 51.68 -7.80
C PHE A 178 9.77 52.67 -8.91
N GLN A 179 10.09 52.18 -10.11
CA GLN A 179 10.43 53.05 -11.25
C GLN A 179 9.26 53.94 -11.67
N ALA A 180 8.02 53.45 -11.61
CA ALA A 180 6.84 54.24 -11.90
C ALA A 180 6.65 55.38 -10.88
N SER A 181 6.78 55.07 -9.58
CA SER A 181 6.71 56.05 -8.49
C SER A 181 7.80 57.13 -8.60
N GLU A 182 9.04 56.74 -8.94
CA GLU A 182 10.15 57.68 -9.11
C GLU A 182 9.93 58.64 -10.28
N LYS A 183 9.35 58.15 -11.39
CA LYS A 183 8.97 58.98 -12.55
C LYS A 183 7.88 59.99 -12.19
N GLU A 184 6.87 59.60 -11.39
CA GLU A 184 5.82 60.52 -10.94
C GLU A 184 6.37 61.61 -10.01
N SER A 185 7.22 61.24 -9.04
CA SER A 185 7.87 62.19 -8.12
C SER A 185 8.72 63.24 -8.85
N THR A 186 9.50 62.81 -9.85
CA THR A 186 10.35 63.70 -10.66
C THR A 186 9.52 64.68 -11.49
N LYS A 187 8.31 64.28 -11.90
CA LYS A 187 7.38 65.10 -12.68
C LYS A 187 6.64 66.12 -11.81
N ALA A 188 6.44 65.84 -10.52
CA ALA A 188 5.80 66.76 -9.56
C ALA A 188 6.72 67.86 -9.02
N THR A 189 8.05 67.71 -9.17
CA THR A 189 9.06 68.66 -8.67
C THR A 189 9.52 69.66 -9.76
N LYS A 190 9.05 69.51 -11.00
CA LYS A 190 9.26 70.44 -12.12
C LYS A 190 7.99 71.23 -12.39
#